data_AF-A0A1I4BP42-F1
#
_entry.id   AF-A0A1I4BP42-F1
#
_cell.length_a   1.000
_cell.length_b   1.000
_cell.length_c   1.000
_cell.angle_alpha   90.00
_cell.angle_beta   90.00
_cell.angle_gamma   90.00
#
_symmetry.space_group_name_H-M   'P 1'
#
loop_
_entity.id
_entity.type
_entity.pdbx_description
1 polymer ?
#
loop_
_entity_poly.entity_id
_entity_poly.type
_entity_poly.pdbx_seq_one_letter_code
_entity_poly.pdbx_strand_id
1 'polypeptide(L)' 'MGVFEPDSPGMHTTDTVDYGICLEGELHLELDNGKEVKLTPGACVVQQGTRHAWHNRSDKPALMCYVLVGAERTS' A
#
# COMPACT_ATOMS: atom_id res chain seq x y z
N MET A 1 16.61 6.03 -6.84
CA MET A 1 16.47 4.69 -7.46
C MET A 1 16.54 3.68 -6.35
N GLY A 2 15.50 2.97 -5.95
CA GLY A 2 14.06 3.08 -6.20
C GLY A 2 13.49 2.16 -5.13
N VAL A 3 12.55 2.61 -4.30
CA VAL A 3 12.02 1.78 -3.21
C VAL A 3 11.35 0.50 -3.71
N PHE A 4 11.12 0.40 -5.02
CA PHE A 4 10.57 -0.75 -5.73
C PHE A 4 11.61 -1.83 -6.00
N GLU A 5 11.19 -3.07 -5.80
CA GLU A 5 11.99 -4.26 -6.04
C GLU A 5 12.00 -4.65 -7.53
N PRO A 6 13.16 -4.94 -8.12
CA PRO A 6 13.25 -5.35 -9.54
C PRO A 6 12.53 -6.67 -9.82
N ASP A 7 12.63 -7.63 -8.90
CA ASP A 7 12.16 -9.01 -9.09
C ASP A 7 10.76 -9.24 -8.51
N SER A 8 10.12 -8.19 -7.98
CA SER A 8 8.78 -8.23 -7.40
C SER A 8 8.00 -6.98 -7.81
N PRO A 9 7.33 -7.01 -8.99
CA PRO A 9 6.66 -5.83 -9.54
C PRO A 9 5.71 -5.16 -8.56
N GLY A 10 5.89 -3.86 -8.34
CA GLY A 10 5.06 -3.05 -7.44
C GLY A 10 5.38 -3.19 -5.95
N MET A 11 6.11 -4.23 -5.54
CA MET A 11 6.55 -4.39 -4.15
C MET A 11 7.59 -3.34 -3.81
N HIS A 12 7.38 -2.65 -2.69
CA HIS A 12 8.28 -1.62 -2.19
C HIS A 12 8.16 -1.44 -0.69
N THR A 13 9.16 -0.77 -0.11
CA THR A 13 9.17 -0.41 1.30
C THR A 13 9.70 1.00 1.47
N THR A 14 9.06 1.78 2.32
CA THR A 14 9.43 3.16 2.65
C THR A 14 9.77 3.29 4.14
N ASP A 15 10.59 4.27 4.49
CA ASP A 15 10.86 4.65 5.89
C ASP A 15 9.82 5.68 6.35
N THR A 16 8.56 5.24 6.38
CA THR A 16 7.39 6.06 6.66
C THR A 16 6.32 5.30 7.45
N VAL A 17 5.44 6.06 8.11
CA VAL A 17 4.11 5.59 8.49
C VAL A 17 3.11 6.21 7.54
N ASP A 18 2.31 5.37 6.87
CA ASP A 18 1.37 5.81 5.85
C ASP A 18 -0.07 5.57 6.29
N TYR A 19 -0.92 6.57 6.09
CA TYR A 19 -2.37 6.45 6.18
C TYR A 19 -2.93 6.37 4.76
N GLY A 20 -3.34 5.18 4.33
CA GLY A 20 -3.96 4.93 3.03
C GLY A 20 -5.47 4.79 3.18
N ILE A 21 -6.23 5.74 2.64
CA ILE A 21 -7.68 5.80 2.77
C ILE A 21 -8.32 5.55 1.40
N CYS A 22 -9.19 4.55 1.31
CA CYS A 22 -9.96 4.31 0.10
C CYS A 22 -11.17 5.26 0.06
N LEU A 23 -11.21 6.13 -0.95
CA LEU A 23 -12.29 7.09 -1.14
C LEU A 23 -13.36 6.55 -2.09
N GLU A 24 -12.95 5.89 -3.18
CA GLU A 24 -13.84 5.31 -4.19
C GLU A 24 -13.22 4.04 -4.80
N GLY A 25 -14.07 3.14 -5.30
CA GLY A 25 -13.64 1.89 -5.93
C GLY A 25 -13.11 0.86 -4.94
N GLU A 26 -12.23 -0.03 -5.40
CA GLU A 26 -11.59 -1.05 -4.56
C GLU A 26 -10.13 -1.25 -4.95
N LEU A 27 -9.28 -1.50 -3.94
CA LEU A 27 -7.86 -1.71 -4.14
C LEU A 27 -7.36 -2.84 -3.24
N HIS A 28 -6.50 -3.70 -3.78
CA HIS A 28 -5.90 -4.79 -3.04
C HIS A 28 -4.51 -4.38 -2.54
N LEU A 29 -4.29 -4.50 -1.23
CA LEU A 29 -2.99 -4.38 -0.59
C LEU A 29 -2.37 -5.78 -0.49
N GLU A 30 -1.31 -6.02 -1.24
CA GLU A 30 -0.46 -7.20 -1.08
C GLU A 30 0.64 -6.94 -0.06
N LEU A 31 0.85 -7.91 0.82
CA LEU A 31 1.89 -7.98 1.85
C LEU A 31 2.76 -9.23 1.62
N ASP A 32 3.71 -9.46 2.51
CA ASP A 32 4.58 -10.63 2.43
C ASP A 32 3.82 -11.96 2.36
N ASN A 33 4.46 -12.92 1.69
CA ASN A 33 3.93 -14.27 1.44
C ASN A 33 2.61 -14.28 0.64
N GLY A 34 2.36 -13.26 -0.19
CA GLY A 34 1.18 -13.14 -1.04
C GLY A 34 -0.11 -12.90 -0.27
N LYS A 35 -0.02 -12.46 1.00
CA LYS A 35 -1.20 -12.11 1.78
C LYS A 35 -1.82 -10.85 1.19
N GLU A 36 -3.11 -10.90 0.89
CA GLU A 36 -3.85 -9.75 0.38
C GLU A 36 -4.98 -9.30 1.29
N VAL A 37 -5.20 -7.98 1.31
CA VAL A 37 -6.34 -7.33 1.95
C VAL A 37 -7.03 -6.43 0.94
N LYS A 38 -8.33 -6.65 0.74
CA LYS A 38 -9.16 -5.78 -0.10
C LYS A 38 -9.61 -4.56 0.70
N LEU A 39 -9.38 -3.38 0.15
CA LEU A 39 -9.88 -2.10 0.65
C LEU A 39 -11.10 -1.66 -0.17
N THR A 40 -12.13 -1.21 0.53
CA THR A 40 -13.35 -0.63 -0.03
C THR A 40 -13.54 0.78 0.52
N PRO A 41 -14.44 1.61 -0.06
CA PRO A 41 -14.58 3.01 0.35
C PRO A 41 -14.84 3.16 1.84
N GLY A 42 -14.12 4.07 2.49
CA GLY A 42 -14.14 4.29 3.93
C GLY A 42 -13.12 3.48 4.73
N ALA A 43 -12.45 2.49 4.12
CA ALA A 43 -11.36 1.77 4.77
C ALA A 43 -10.11 2.66 4.90
N CYS A 44 -9.41 2.53 6.03
CA CYS A 44 -8.12 3.16 6.28
C CYS A 44 -7.10 2.08 6.67
N VAL A 45 -5.97 2.05 5.97
CA VAL A 45 -4.81 1.24 6.32
C VAL A 45 -3.76 2.13 6.98
N VAL A 46 -3.20 1.64 8.07
CA VAL A 46 -1.98 2.19 8.67
C VAL A 46 -0.82 1.28 8.27
N GLN A 47 0.02 1.73 7.34
CA GLN A 47 1.20 1.02 6.86
C GLN A 47 2.41 1.49 7.67
N GLN A 48 3.06 0.61 8.44
CA GLN A 48 4.17 0.98 9.31
C GLN A 48 5.50 0.53 8.71
N GLY A 49 5.88 1.11 7.57
CA GLY A 49 7.10 0.74 6.84
C GLY A 49 7.12 -0.73 6.39
N THR A 50 5.95 -1.36 6.23
CA THR A 50 5.82 -2.75 5.79
C THR A 50 5.98 -2.85 4.29
N ARG A 51 6.66 -3.91 3.83
CA ARG A 51 6.84 -4.22 2.41
C ARG A 51 5.49 -4.53 1.78
N HIS A 52 5.14 -3.85 0.69
CA HIS A 52 3.80 -3.96 0.11
C HIS A 52 3.71 -3.61 -1.38
N ALA A 53 2.63 -4.05 -2.02
CA ALA A 53 2.20 -3.61 -3.36
C ALA A 53 0.71 -3.31 -3.39
N TRP A 54 0.31 -2.53 -4.41
CA TRP A 54 -1.08 -2.17 -4.65
C TRP A 54 -1.54 -2.74 -5.99
N HIS A 55 -2.64 -3.50 -5.96
CA HIS A 55 -3.24 -4.09 -7.16
C HIS A 55 -4.67 -3.60 -7.33
N ASN A 56 -4.96 -2.98 -8.46
CA ASN A 56 -6.34 -2.79 -8.88
C ASN A 56 -6.78 -4.03 -9.68
N ARG A 57 -7.56 -4.90 -9.03
CA ARG A 57 -8.08 -6.14 -9.64
C ARG A 57 -9.44 -5.94 -10.34
N SER A 58 -9.99 -4.72 -10.29
CA SER A 58 -11.27 -4.38 -10.91
C SER A 58 -11.10 -3.79 -12.32
N ASP A 59 -12.21 -3.62 -13.03
CA ASP A 59 -12.28 -2.96 -14.33
C ASP A 59 -12.48 -1.43 -14.21
N LYS A 60 -12.51 -0.89 -12.99
CA LYS A 60 -12.76 0.52 -12.69
C LYS A 60 -11.58 1.12 -11.93
N PRO A 61 -11.33 2.43 -12.04
CA PRO A 61 -10.36 3.11 -11.18
C PRO A 61 -10.73 3.01 -9.70
N ALA A 62 -9.71 3.01 -8.84
CA ALA A 62 -9.85 3.24 -7.41
C ALA A 62 -9.21 4.59 -7.05
N LEU A 63 -9.85 5.34 -6.15
CA LEU A 63 -9.34 6.61 -5.65
C LEU A 63 -8.84 6.43 -4.22
N MET A 64 -7.57 6.70 -4.01
CA MET A 64 -6.92 6.62 -2.69
C MET A 64 -6.42 7.99 -2.27
N CYS A 65 -6.54 8.30 -0.98
CA CYS A 65 -5.82 9.39 -0.32
C CYS A 65 -4.69 8.80 0.52
N TYR A 66 -3.48 9.33 0.36
CA TYR A 66 -2.32 8.90 1.13
C TYR A 66 -1.70 10.08 1.88
N VAL A 67 -1.43 9.87 3.17
CA VAL A 67 -0.59 10.75 3.99
C VAL A 67 0.61 9.93 4.45
N LEU A 68 1.81 10.34 4.02
CA LEU A 68 3.06 9.66 4.36
C LEU A 68 3.83 10.53 5.34
N VAL A 69 4.19 9.98 6.49
CA VAL A 69 5.00 10.66 7.51
C VAL A 69 6.34 9.94 7.61
N GLY A 70 7.45 10.64 7.33
CA GLY A 70 8.79 10.09 7.49
C GLY A 70 9.02 9.57 8.91
N ALA A 71 9.59 8.37 9.03
CA ALA A 71 9.84 7.72 10.30
C ALA A 71 11.17 6.93 10.26
N GLU A 72 11.86 6.85 11.39
CA GLU A 72 13.06 6.02 11.53
C GLU A 72 12.68 4.59 11.92
N ARG A 73 13.31 3.59 11.29
CA ARG A 73 13.13 2.18 11.67
C ARG A 73 13.92 1.89 12.94
N THR A 74 13.23 1.41 13.97
CA THR A 74 13.84 1.07 15.27
C THR A 74 14.10 -0.43 15.46
N SER A 75 13.75 -1.25 14.46
CA SER A 75 13.96 -2.69 14.42
C SER A 75 14.01 -3.20 12.98
#